data_AF-A0A316FTL5-F1
#
_entry.id   AF-A0A316FTL5-F1
#
_cell.length_a   1.000
_cell.length_b   1.000
_cell.length_c   1.000
_cell.angle_alpha   90.00
_cell.angle_beta   90.00
_cell.angle_gamma   90.00
#
_symmetry.space_group_name_H-M   'P 1'
#
loop_
_entity.id
_entity.type
_entity.pdbx_description
1 polymer ?
#
loop_
_entity_poly.entity_id
_entity_poly.type
_entity_poly.pdbx_seq_one_letter_code
_entity_poly.pdbx_strand_id
1 'polypeptide(L)'
;MRLIADGSFVMDSEAAARGFAALRRAAPHRAAELAIALQNAFYLDGLSLSEPATYRTVAEQSGVDGAAVVTAFADPGPAAADFQRAAQLGVTGFPTLIAAHGDSLTPIAYGHATPGQVEERLSALALR
;
A
#
# COMPACT_ATOMS: atom_id res chain seq x y z
N MET A 1 16.34 -12.31 4.89
CA MET A 1 15.34 -11.73 5.80
C MET A 1 15.21 -12.62 7.03
N ARG A 2 15.34 -12.09 8.25
CA ARG A 2 15.29 -12.89 9.50
C ARG A 2 13.94 -13.60 9.68
N LEU A 3 12.86 -12.97 9.22
CA LEU A 3 11.48 -13.43 9.36
C LEU A 3 11.19 -14.81 8.78
N ILE A 4 11.89 -15.24 7.73
CA ILE A 4 11.64 -16.53 7.06
C ILE A 4 12.63 -17.62 7.48
N ALA A 5 13.52 -17.33 8.43
CA ALA A 5 14.63 -18.22 8.77
C ALA A 5 14.16 -19.55 9.39
N ASP A 6 13.02 -19.56 10.10
CA ASP A 6 12.45 -20.76 10.73
C ASP A 6 11.43 -21.51 9.86
N GLY A 7 11.11 -20.99 8.67
CA GLY A 7 10.18 -21.62 7.72
C GLY A 7 8.69 -21.61 8.12
N SER A 8 8.32 -20.97 9.23
CA SER A 8 6.93 -20.93 9.72
C SER A 8 6.13 -19.72 9.24
N PHE A 9 6.79 -18.73 8.65
CA PHE A 9 6.17 -17.47 8.25
C PHE A 9 5.12 -17.66 7.14
N VAL A 10 3.88 -17.27 7.44
CA VAL A 10 2.78 -17.19 6.47
C VAL A 10 2.69 -15.78 5.93
N MET A 11 2.79 -15.64 4.61
CA MET A 11 2.66 -14.34 3.96
C MET A 11 1.19 -13.97 3.81
N ASP A 12 0.66 -13.24 4.79
CA ASP A 12 -0.72 -12.74 4.80
C ASP A 12 -0.79 -11.31 4.24
N SER A 13 -1.22 -11.20 2.98
CA SER A 13 -1.41 -9.89 2.33
C SER A 13 -2.65 -9.14 2.82
N GLU A 14 -3.60 -9.81 3.48
CA GLU A 14 -4.80 -9.17 4.04
C GLU A 14 -4.45 -8.40 5.31
N ALA A 15 -3.62 -8.98 6.19
CA ALA A 15 -3.01 -8.25 7.31
C ALA A 15 -2.17 -7.06 6.82
N ALA A 16 -1.33 -7.27 5.81
CA ALA A 16 -0.54 -6.21 5.17
C ALA A 16 -1.40 -5.03 4.72
N ALA A 17 -2.50 -5.32 4.00
CA ALA A 17 -3.44 -4.33 3.50
C ALA A 17 -4.19 -3.58 4.62
N ARG A 18 -4.64 -4.30 5.66
CA ARG A 18 -5.30 -3.70 6.84
C ARG A 18 -4.41 -2.67 7.52
N GLY A 19 -3.16 -3.04 7.80
CA GLY A 19 -2.27 -2.12 8.49
C GLY A 19 -1.77 -0.97 7.62
N PHE A 20 -1.63 -1.16 6.30
CA PHE A 20 -1.42 -0.02 5.41
C PHE A 20 -2.64 0.91 5.36
N ALA A 21 -3.86 0.38 5.35
CA ALA A 21 -5.06 1.20 5.41
C ALA A 21 -5.15 2.00 6.73
N ALA A 22 -4.76 1.40 7.86
CA ALA A 22 -4.66 2.08 9.15
C ALA A 22 -3.64 3.24 9.12
N LEU A 23 -2.43 2.99 8.62
CA LEU A 23 -1.39 4.01 8.44
C LEU A 23 -1.86 5.16 7.52
N ARG A 24 -2.43 4.80 6.37
CA ARG A 24 -2.97 5.76 5.37
C ARG A 24 -4.09 6.61 5.95
N ARG A 25 -4.95 6.04 6.80
CA ARG A 25 -6.02 6.79 7.47
C ARG A 25 -5.46 7.79 8.48
N ALA A 26 -4.40 7.42 9.21
CA ALA A 26 -3.80 8.26 10.23
C ALA A 26 -3.02 9.46 9.64
N ALA A 27 -2.43 9.32 8.45
CA ALA A 27 -1.74 10.41 7.76
C ALA A 27 -1.93 10.34 6.23
N PRO A 28 -3.11 10.74 5.71
CA PRO A 28 -3.48 10.54 4.30
C PRO A 28 -2.54 11.23 3.31
N HIS A 29 -2.02 12.40 3.66
CA HIS A 29 -1.06 13.15 2.82
C HIS A 29 0.34 12.51 2.75
N ARG A 30 0.61 11.49 3.59
CA ARG A 30 1.90 10.80 3.68
C ARG A 30 1.81 9.33 3.28
N ALA A 31 0.73 8.91 2.63
CA ALA A 31 0.48 7.51 2.30
C ALA A 31 1.62 6.85 1.50
N ALA A 32 2.20 7.56 0.53
CA ALA A 32 3.33 7.03 -0.26
C ALA A 32 4.60 6.84 0.58
N GLU A 33 4.92 7.80 1.46
CA GLU A 33 6.04 7.72 2.39
C GLU A 33 5.86 6.53 3.37
N LEU A 34 4.66 6.39 3.92
CA LEU A 34 4.33 5.29 4.83
C LEU A 34 4.34 3.93 4.14
N ALA A 35 3.99 3.86 2.85
CA ALA A 35 4.10 2.63 2.06
C ALA A 35 5.56 2.19 1.93
N ILE A 36 6.47 3.14 1.71
CA ILE A 36 7.92 2.89 1.65
C ILE A 36 8.44 2.44 3.02
N ALA A 37 8.05 3.13 4.10
CA ALA A 37 8.44 2.74 5.46
C ALA A 37 7.97 1.32 5.81
N LEU A 38 6.75 0.95 5.42
CA LEU A 38 6.22 -0.39 5.62
C LEU A 38 6.98 -1.45 4.80
N GLN A 39 7.32 -1.14 3.55
CA GLN A 39 8.14 -2.02 2.71
C GLN A 39 9.54 -2.21 3.29
N ASN A 40 10.17 -1.16 3.81
CA ASN A 40 11.47 -1.25 4.48
C ASN A 40 11.40 -2.14 5.73
N ALA A 41 10.37 -1.94 6.57
CA ALA A 41 10.15 -2.77 7.76
C ALA A 41 10.05 -4.27 7.42
N PHE A 42 9.37 -4.61 6.32
CA PHE A 42 9.27 -6.01 5.88
C PHE A 42 10.56 -6.51 5.21
N TYR A 43 10.99 -5.87 4.12
CA TYR A 43 12.05 -6.40 3.26
C TYR A 43 13.47 -6.20 3.80
N LEU A 44 13.71 -5.09 4.50
CA LEU A 44 15.04 -4.77 5.04
C LEU A 44 15.17 -5.24 6.49
N ASP A 45 14.20 -4.88 7.33
CA ASP A 45 14.29 -5.16 8.77
C ASP A 45 13.77 -6.55 9.13
N GLY A 46 13.00 -7.19 8.24
CA GLY A 46 12.44 -8.53 8.48
C GLY A 46 11.39 -8.55 9.58
N LEU A 47 10.59 -7.49 9.69
CA LEU A 47 9.44 -7.43 10.58
C LEU A 47 8.21 -8.00 9.89
N SER A 48 7.40 -8.77 10.62
CA SER A 48 6.17 -9.37 10.08
C SER A 48 5.09 -8.31 9.85
N LEU A 49 4.45 -8.34 8.67
CA LEU A 49 3.26 -7.52 8.39
C LEU A 49 1.97 -8.15 8.92
N SER A 50 2.05 -9.33 9.53
CA SER A 50 0.91 -9.91 10.25
C SER A 50 0.80 -9.41 11.69
N GLU A 51 1.83 -8.72 12.19
CA GLU A 51 1.95 -8.33 13.58
C GLU A 51 1.60 -6.85 13.82
N PRO A 52 0.64 -6.53 14.72
CA PRO A 52 0.30 -5.15 15.06
C PRO A 52 1.50 -4.30 15.51
N ALA A 53 2.50 -4.94 16.15
CA ALA A 53 3.70 -4.28 16.64
C ALA A 53 4.51 -3.62 15.51
N THR A 54 4.55 -4.22 14.31
CA THR A 54 5.24 -3.63 13.16
C THR A 54 4.62 -2.30 12.75
N TYR A 55 3.28 -2.22 12.76
CA TYR A 55 2.57 -0.99 12.41
C TYR A 55 2.72 0.10 13.47
N ARG A 56 2.79 -0.27 14.75
CA ARG A 56 3.18 0.66 15.82
C ARG A 56 4.56 1.26 15.53
N THR A 57 5.55 0.42 15.27
CA THR A 57 6.92 0.86 14.98
C THR A 57 6.97 1.81 13.79
N VAL A 58 6.35 1.44 12.67
CA VAL A 58 6.31 2.29 11.46
C VAL A 58 5.61 3.62 11.73
N ALA A 59 4.50 3.61 12.48
CA ALA A 59 3.78 4.82 12.84
C ALA A 59 4.64 5.76 13.71
N GLU A 60 5.20 5.25 14.80
CA GLU A 60 5.99 6.04 15.75
C GLU A 60 7.26 6.61 15.11
N GLN A 61 7.98 5.82 14.29
CA GLN A 61 9.13 6.29 13.51
C GLN A 61 8.76 7.40 12.51
N SER A 62 7.51 7.39 12.04
CA SER A 62 6.98 8.40 11.12
C SER A 62 6.33 9.57 11.86
N GLY A 63 6.34 9.62 13.19
CA GLY A 63 5.67 10.67 13.98
C GLY A 63 4.13 10.59 13.95
N VAL A 64 3.58 9.41 13.71
CA VAL A 64 2.15 9.09 13.76
C VAL A 64 1.82 8.36 15.08
N ASP A 65 0.61 8.56 15.61
CA ASP A 65 0.17 7.85 16.82
C ASP A 65 0.07 6.33 16.59
N GLY A 66 1.05 5.59 17.13
CA GLY A 66 1.12 4.14 17.01
C GLY A 66 -0.02 3.40 17.72
N ALA A 67 -0.57 3.94 18.80
CA ALA A 67 -1.70 3.32 19.49
C ALA A 67 -2.99 3.44 18.66
N ALA A 68 -3.21 4.60 18.04
CA ALA A 68 -4.32 4.80 17.12
C ALA A 68 -4.21 3.87 15.89
N VAL A 69 -3.01 3.73 15.31
CA VAL A 69 -2.77 2.83 14.17
C VAL A 69 -3.02 1.37 14.54
N VAL A 70 -2.53 0.89 15.69
CA VAL A 70 -2.79 -0.49 16.17
C VAL A 70 -4.27 -0.73 16.41
N THR A 71 -4.99 0.26 16.94
CA THR A 71 -6.44 0.15 17.13
C THR A 71 -7.15 0.03 15.78
N ALA A 72 -6.75 0.84 14.79
CA ALA A 72 -7.33 0.79 13.45
C ALA A 72 -6.96 -0.48 12.65
N PHE A 73 -5.81 -1.10 12.92
CA PHE A 73 -5.39 -2.37 12.28
C PHE A 73 -6.39 -3.51 12.50
N ALA A 74 -7.14 -3.49 13.61
CA ALA A 74 -8.13 -4.52 13.93
C ALA A 74 -9.36 -4.47 13.00
N ASP A 75 -9.59 -3.39 12.26
CA ASP A 75 -10.74 -3.23 11.35
C ASP A 75 -10.41 -3.71 9.93
N PRO A 76 -11.05 -4.79 9.44
CA PRO A 76 -10.84 -5.29 8.08
C PRO A 76 -11.56 -4.45 7.00
N GLY A 77 -12.52 -3.60 7.38
CA GLY A 77 -13.40 -2.89 6.45
C GLY A 77 -12.66 -2.05 5.40
N PRO A 78 -11.70 -1.19 5.78
CA PRO A 78 -10.95 -0.36 4.85
C PRO A 78 -10.16 -1.16 3.80
N ALA A 79 -9.52 -2.26 4.21
CA ALA A 79 -8.77 -3.12 3.27
C ALA A 79 -9.71 -3.87 2.32
N ALA A 80 -10.83 -4.38 2.82
CA ALA A 80 -11.85 -5.01 1.97
C ALA A 80 -12.39 -4.03 0.92
N ALA A 81 -12.63 -2.77 1.29
CA ALA A 81 -13.05 -1.73 0.37
C ALA A 81 -11.98 -1.42 -0.70
N ASP A 82 -10.70 -1.40 -0.32
CA ASP A 82 -9.59 -1.22 -1.27
C ASP A 82 -9.51 -2.38 -2.28
N PHE A 83 -9.64 -3.63 -1.83
CA PHE A 83 -9.68 -4.80 -2.72
C PHE A 83 -10.87 -4.77 -3.67
N GLN A 84 -12.06 -4.45 -3.16
CA GLN A 84 -13.27 -4.31 -3.98
C GLN A 84 -13.07 -3.22 -5.04
N ARG A 85 -12.49 -2.08 -4.66
CA ARG A 85 -12.21 -0.98 -5.59
C ARG A 85 -11.23 -1.41 -6.68
N ALA A 86 -10.14 -2.10 -6.34
CA ALA A 86 -9.19 -2.62 -7.32
C ALA A 86 -9.87 -3.58 -8.32
N ALA A 87 -10.74 -4.47 -7.83
CA ALA A 87 -11.51 -5.38 -8.67
C ALA A 87 -12.49 -4.64 -9.60
N GLN A 88 -13.22 -3.65 -9.09
CA GLN A 88 -14.14 -2.81 -9.89
C GLN A 88 -13.41 -2.02 -10.98
N LEU A 89 -12.14 -1.66 -10.74
CA LEU A 89 -11.26 -1.00 -11.71
C LEU A 89 -10.63 -1.97 -12.72
N GLY A 90 -10.93 -3.27 -12.64
CA GLY A 90 -10.39 -4.29 -13.55
C GLY A 90 -8.91 -4.59 -13.34
N VAL A 91 -8.35 -4.27 -12.15
CA VAL A 91 -6.95 -4.52 -11.83
C VAL A 91 -6.71 -6.02 -11.67
N THR A 92 -5.85 -6.59 -12.50
CA THR A 92 -5.49 -8.03 -12.51
C THR A 92 -4.01 -8.29 -12.20
N GLY A 93 -3.23 -7.23 -11.99
CA GLY A 93 -1.80 -7.31 -11.68
C GLY A 93 -1.30 -6.04 -11.00
N PHE A 94 -0.15 -6.14 -10.33
CA PHE A 94 0.41 -5.06 -9.53
C PHE A 94 1.89 -4.81 -9.89
N PRO A 95 2.39 -3.56 -9.74
CA PRO A 95 1.62 -2.35 -9.49
C PRO A 95 0.78 -1.96 -10.74
N THR A 96 -0.38 -1.34 -10.53
CA THR A 96 -1.19 -0.76 -11.61
C THR A 96 -1.43 0.71 -11.30
N LEU A 97 -1.22 1.59 -12.29
CA LEU A 97 -1.49 3.01 -12.19
C LEU A 97 -2.59 3.39 -13.18
N ILE A 98 -3.63 4.06 -12.68
CA ILE A 98 -4.80 4.47 -13.46
C ILE A 98 -4.90 6.00 -13.36
N ALA A 99 -4.94 6.67 -14.51
CA ALA A 99 -5.24 8.09 -14.60
C ALA A 99 -6.77 8.29 -14.61
N ALA A 100 -7.25 9.21 -13.78
CA ALA A 100 -8.65 9.64 -13.76
C ALA A 100 -8.77 11.06 -14.35
N HIS A 101 -9.65 11.25 -15.34
CA HIS A 101 -9.95 12.54 -15.94
C HIS A 101 -11.46 12.66 -16.20
N GLY A 102 -12.16 13.46 -15.38
CA GLY A 102 -13.62 13.44 -15.33
C GLY A 102 -14.12 12.03 -14.99
N ASP A 103 -15.02 11.48 -15.81
CA ASP A 103 -15.54 10.13 -15.67
C ASP A 103 -14.65 9.05 -16.33
N SER A 104 -13.57 9.46 -17.02
CA SER A 104 -12.68 8.54 -17.72
C SER A 104 -11.60 7.98 -16.80
N LEU A 105 -11.43 6.66 -16.83
CA LEU A 105 -10.38 5.94 -16.13
C LEU A 105 -9.50 5.22 -17.15
N THR A 106 -8.23 5.57 -17.22
CA THR A 106 -7.29 5.01 -18.19
C THR A 106 -6.07 4.40 -17.49
N PRO A 107 -5.82 3.09 -17.61
CA PRO A 107 -4.58 2.48 -17.15
C PRO A 107 -3.38 3.09 -17.88
N ILE A 108 -2.40 3.59 -17.12
CA ILE A 108 -1.15 4.17 -17.65
C ILE A 108 0.09 3.36 -17.24
N ALA A 109 -0.06 2.41 -16.32
CA ALA A 109 0.93 1.37 -16.07
C ALA A 109 0.26 0.07 -15.61
N TYR A 110 0.78 -1.05 -16.09
CA TYR A 110 0.43 -2.40 -15.63
C TYR A 110 1.75 -3.16 -15.42
N GLY A 111 2.07 -3.46 -14.17
CA GLY A 111 3.40 -3.91 -13.76
C GLY A 111 4.41 -2.74 -13.68
N HIS A 112 5.69 -3.09 -13.67
CA HIS A 112 6.78 -2.11 -13.58
C HIS A 112 6.77 -1.13 -14.77
N ALA A 113 6.87 0.17 -14.46
CA ALA A 113 7.07 1.23 -15.44
C ALA A 113 8.06 2.26 -14.88
N THR A 114 8.88 2.85 -15.75
CA THR A 114 9.78 3.93 -15.36
C THR A 114 9.03 5.26 -15.24
N PRO A 115 9.58 6.26 -14.52
CA PRO A 115 8.97 7.59 -14.46
C PRO A 115 8.72 8.20 -15.84
N GLY A 116 9.69 8.10 -16.76
CA GLY A 116 9.52 8.62 -18.13
C GLY A 116 8.41 7.93 -18.91
N GLN A 117 8.22 6.61 -18.75
CA GLN A 117 7.10 5.90 -19.37
C GLN A 117 5.74 6.35 -18.82
N VAL A 118 5.67 6.63 -17.51
CA VAL A 118 4.46 7.14 -16.87
C VAL A 118 4.16 8.56 -17.35
N GLU A 119 5.16 9.43 -17.38
CA GLU A 119 5.04 10.82 -17.86
C GLU A 119 4.56 10.88 -19.31
N GLU A 120 5.19 10.11 -20.21
CA GLU A 120 4.82 10.04 -21.63
C GLU A 120 3.33 9.66 -21.80
N ARG A 121 2.90 8.59 -21.13
CA ARG A 121 1.51 8.10 -21.22
C ARG A 121 0.52 9.08 -20.60
N LEU A 122 0.89 9.75 -19.52
CA LEU A 122 0.05 10.76 -18.88
C LEU A 122 -0.10 12.00 -19.76
N SER A 123 0.98 12.50 -20.35
CA SER A 123 0.94 13.64 -21.28
C SER A 123 0.09 13.34 -22.51
N ALA A 124 0.12 12.11 -23.03
CA ALA A 124 -0.73 11.69 -24.15
C ALA A 124 -2.24 11.75 -23.84
N LEU A 125 -2.64 11.69 -22.56
CA LEU A 125 -4.04 11.85 -22.14
C LEU A 125 -4.45 13.33 -22.02
N ALA A 126 -3.53 14.22 -21.64
CA ALA A 126 -3.81 15.65 -21.52
C ALA A 126 -3.96 16.36 -22.89
N LEU A 127 -3.50 15.70 -23.97
CA LEU A 127 -3.65 16.16 -25.35
C LEU A 127 -4.96 15.69 -26.01
N ARG A 128 -5.82 14.99 -25.27
CA ARG A 128 -7.14 14.51 -25.70
C ARG A 128 -8.24 15.30 -25.01
#